data_AF-T1BR77-F1
#
_entry.id   AF-T1BR77-F1
#
_cell.length_a   1.000
_cell.length_b   1.000
_cell.length_c   1.000
_cell.angle_alpha   90.00
_cell.angle_beta   90.00
_cell.angle_gamma   90.00
#
_symmetry.space_group_name_H-M   'P 1'
#
loop_
_entity.id
_entity.type
_entity.pdbx_description
1 polymer ?
#
loop_
_entity_poly.entity_id
_entity_poly.type
_entity_poly.pdbx_seq_one_letter_code
_entity_poly.pdbx_strand_id
1 'polypeptide(L)'
;MNDSPASASSNSDSAGPGAASVGPGSFISIDDFARLDLRIGTVLACEFVEGSDKLLRFELDVGEMGKRQIFSGIRAAYAEPDK
;
A
#
# COMPACT_ATOMS: atom_id res chain seq x y z
N MET A 1 -52.15 -7.84 10.50
CA MET A 1 -51.81 -6.84 9.48
C MET A 1 -51.01 -5.72 10.13
N ASN A 2 -49.73 -5.62 9.76
CA ASN A 2 -48.86 -4.43 9.61
C ASN A 2 -47.39 -4.95 9.67
N ASP A 3 -46.84 -5.42 8.56
CA ASP A 3 -45.94 -4.70 7.63
C ASP A 3 -44.45 -4.79 8.03
N SER A 4 -43.70 -5.56 7.23
CA SER A 4 -42.26 -5.38 7.01
C SER A 4 -42.07 -4.20 6.04
N PRO A 5 -40.96 -3.42 6.11
CA PRO A 5 -39.74 -3.85 5.44
C PRO A 5 -38.41 -3.47 6.11
N ALA A 6 -37.36 -4.10 5.59
CA ALA A 6 -35.95 -3.91 5.89
C ALA A 6 -35.46 -2.45 5.85
N SER A 7 -34.39 -2.18 6.61
CA SER A 7 -33.31 -1.29 6.18
C SER A 7 -32.01 -1.63 6.91
N ALA A 8 -31.09 -2.17 6.14
CA ALA A 8 -29.68 -2.28 6.47
C ALA A 8 -29.09 -0.86 6.54
N SER A 9 -28.53 -0.48 7.69
CA SER A 9 -27.71 0.73 7.79
C SER A 9 -26.26 0.35 7.55
N SER A 10 -25.87 0.50 6.29
CA SER A 10 -24.52 0.58 5.77
C SER A 10 -23.77 1.75 6.42
N ASN A 11 -22.76 1.47 7.25
CA ASN A 11 -21.79 2.49 7.65
C ASN A 11 -20.75 2.63 6.54
N SER A 12 -20.89 3.72 5.80
CA SER A 12 -19.98 4.25 4.81
C SER A 12 -18.69 4.76 5.46
N ASP A 13 -17.63 3.96 5.42
CA ASP A 13 -16.26 4.41 5.71
C ASP A 13 -15.78 5.35 4.59
N SER A 14 -15.80 6.64 4.88
CA SER A 14 -15.19 7.68 4.05
C SER A 14 -14.10 8.34 4.89
N ALA A 15 -12.87 7.83 4.80
CA ALA A 15 -11.71 8.43 5.47
C ALA A 15 -10.90 9.25 4.45
N GLY A 16 -11.09 10.57 4.48
CA GLY A 16 -10.13 11.52 3.91
C GLY A 16 -8.89 11.68 4.82
N PRO A 17 -7.74 12.12 4.30
CA PRO A 17 -6.51 12.21 5.08
C PRO A 17 -6.45 13.54 5.83
N GLY A 18 -6.61 13.51 7.16
CA GLY A 18 -6.53 14.69 8.02
C GLY A 18 -5.77 14.41 9.31
N ALA A 19 -4.56 14.99 9.41
CA ALA A 19 -3.77 15.27 10.61
C ALA A 19 -3.74 14.19 11.72
N ALA A 20 -2.64 13.45 11.80
CA ALA A 20 -2.38 12.47 12.86
C ALA A 20 -2.35 13.14 14.24
N SER A 21 -3.48 13.09 14.95
CA SER A 21 -3.53 13.23 16.39
C SER A 21 -3.07 11.90 17.01
N VAL A 22 -1.94 11.91 17.73
CA VAL A 22 -1.49 10.76 18.52
C VAL A 22 -2.38 10.70 19.76
N GLY A 23 -3.62 10.26 19.58
CA GLY A 23 -4.55 9.89 20.64
C GLY A 23 -4.33 8.43 21.07
N PRO A 24 -4.94 7.97 22.17
CA PRO A 24 -4.81 6.60 22.69
C PRO A 24 -5.34 5.47 21.77
N GLY A 25 -5.64 5.76 20.50
CA GLY A 25 -5.92 4.79 19.43
C GLY A 25 -4.87 4.76 18.30
N SER A 26 -3.71 5.39 18.50
CA SER A 26 -2.60 5.42 17.54
C SER A 26 -1.63 4.24 17.67
N PHE A 27 -1.87 3.33 18.63
CA PHE A 27 -1.10 2.11 18.81
C PHE A 27 -1.83 0.93 18.16
N ILE A 28 -1.09 0.15 17.38
CA ILE A 28 -1.53 -1.16 16.89
C ILE A 28 -1.06 -2.26 17.85
N SER A 29 -1.75 -3.39 17.87
CA SER A 29 -1.28 -4.55 18.62
C SER A 29 -0.06 -5.19 17.95
N ILE A 30 0.76 -5.92 18.71
CA ILE A 30 1.89 -6.68 18.12
C ILE A 30 1.39 -7.77 17.16
N ASP A 31 0.20 -8.30 17.40
CA ASP A 31 -0.43 -9.30 16.54
C ASP A 31 -0.77 -8.70 15.16
N ASP A 32 -1.22 -7.45 15.11
CA ASP A 32 -1.48 -6.76 13.83
C ASP A 32 -0.20 -6.55 13.01
N PHE A 33 0.92 -6.23 13.68
CA PHE A 33 2.22 -6.15 13.02
C PHE A 33 2.70 -7.52 12.52
N ALA A 34 2.52 -8.58 13.33
CA ALA A 34 2.91 -9.94 12.97
C ALA A 34 2.14 -10.52 11.76
N ARG A 35 0.97 -9.95 11.44
CA ARG A 35 0.20 -10.31 10.24
C ARG A 35 0.77 -9.74 8.94
N LEU A 36 1.68 -8.76 9.01
CA LEU A 36 2.33 -8.19 7.83
C LEU A 36 3.49 -9.09 7.38
N ASP A 37 3.45 -9.50 6.11
CA ASP A 37 4.53 -10.28 5.50
C ASP A 37 5.57 -9.33 4.87
N LEU A 38 6.50 -8.84 5.71
CA LEU A 38 7.61 -8.00 5.27
C LEU A 38 8.77 -8.88 4.82
N ARG A 39 9.17 -8.71 3.56
CA ARG A 39 10.25 -9.49 2.95
C ARG A 39 11.31 -8.61 2.32
N ILE A 40 12.51 -9.16 2.22
CA ILE A 40 13.60 -8.55 1.47
C ILE A 40 13.60 -9.16 0.07
N GLY A 41 13.69 -8.31 -0.94
CA GLY A 41 13.87 -8.72 -2.32
C GLY A 41 14.99 -7.93 -2.98
N THR A 42 15.61 -8.52 -4.00
CA THR A 42 16.63 -7.88 -4.82
C THR A 42 15.98 -7.22 -6.02
N VAL A 43 16.27 -5.95 -6.26
CA VAL A 43 15.82 -5.27 -7.48
C VAL A 43 16.60 -5.82 -8.67
N LEU A 44 15.89 -6.42 -9.62
CA LEU A 44 16.46 -6.94 -10.87
C LEU A 44 16.42 -5.92 -12.00
N ALA A 45 15.34 -5.14 -12.07
CA ALA A 45 15.17 -4.10 -13.07
C ALA A 45 14.36 -2.93 -12.49
N CYS A 46 14.66 -1.73 -12.96
CA CYS A 46 13.90 -0.52 -12.68
C CYS A 46 13.69 0.26 -13.96
N GLU A 47 12.45 0.65 -14.25
CA GLU A 47 12.10 1.40 -15.45
C GLU A 47 11.15 2.55 -15.13
N PHE A 48 11.18 3.58 -15.97
CA PHE A 48 10.21 4.65 -15.92
C PHE A 48 8.85 4.19 -16.44
N VAL A 49 7.78 4.59 -15.75
CA VAL A 49 6.42 4.32 -16.21
C VAL A 49 5.99 5.43 -17.16
N GLU A 50 5.74 5.08 -18.42
CA GLU A 50 5.15 6.01 -19.39
C GLU A 50 3.78 6.51 -18.87
N GLY A 51 3.64 7.83 -18.78
CA GLY A 51 2.43 8.48 -18.25
C GLY A 51 2.46 8.77 -16.74
N SER A 52 3.55 8.48 -16.02
CA SER A 52 3.71 8.90 -14.63
C SER A 52 5.06 9.57 -14.34
N ASP A 53 5.00 10.85 -14.00
CA ASP A 53 6.18 11.65 -13.60
C ASP A 53 6.68 11.34 -12.18
N LYS A 54 5.97 10.48 -11.43
CA LYS A 54 6.25 10.17 -10.03
C LYS A 54 6.50 8.70 -9.74
N LEU A 55 6.11 7.81 -10.66
CA LEU A 55 6.20 6.36 -10.45
C LEU A 55 7.39 5.76 -11.20
N LEU A 56 8.02 4.80 -10.56
CA LEU A 56 9.00 3.89 -11.12
C LEU A 56 8.47 2.46 -11.01
N ARG A 57 8.65 1.67 -12.06
CA ARG A 57 8.32 0.25 -12.08
C ARG A 57 9.56 -0.54 -11.69
N PHE A 58 9.45 -1.37 -10.67
CA PHE A 58 10.51 -2.26 -10.23
C PHE A 58 10.11 -3.72 -10.44
N GLU A 59 11.05 -4.51 -10.92
CA GLU A 59 10.99 -5.97 -10.88
C GLU A 59 11.88 -6.44 -9.73
N LEU A 60 11.30 -7.01 -8.70
CA LEU A 60 12.01 -7.54 -7.53
C LEU A 60 11.98 -9.05 -7.55
N ASP A 61 13.11 -9.66 -7.26
CA ASP A 61 13.18 -11.07 -6.91
C ASP A 61 13.06 -11.24 -5.41
N VAL A 62 12.05 -11.99 -4.97
CA VAL A 62 11.80 -12.28 -3.55
C VAL A 62 12.25 -13.71 -3.21
N GLY A 63 13.21 -14.24 -3.99
CA GLY A 63 13.81 -15.55 -3.79
C GLY A 63 12.80 -16.66 -4.04
N GLU A 64 12.39 -17.38 -3.00
CA GLU A 64 11.51 -18.55 -3.11
C GLU A 64 10.10 -18.22 -3.64
N MET A 65 9.63 -16.97 -3.49
CA MET A 65 8.35 -16.55 -4.09
C MET A 65 8.48 -16.14 -5.56
N GLY A 66 9.70 -16.09 -6.09
CA GLY A 66 10.01 -15.62 -7.43
C GLY A 66 9.91 -14.11 -7.60
N LYS A 67 9.73 -13.71 -8.85
CA LYS A 67 9.73 -12.30 -9.25
C LYS A 67 8.38 -11.63 -9.04
N ARG A 68 8.41 -10.39 -8.57
CA ARG A 68 7.24 -9.53 -8.37
C ARG A 68 7.48 -8.17 -8.97
N GLN A 69 6.43 -7.62 -9.58
CA GLN A 69 6.44 -6.25 -10.07
C GLN A 69 5.79 -5.33 -9.03
N ILE A 70 6.44 -4.22 -8.72
CA ILE A 70 5.88 -3.17 -7.88
C ILE A 70 6.03 -1.80 -8.54
N PHE A 71 5.18 -0.86 -8.15
CA PHE A 71 5.31 0.54 -8.53
C PHE A 71 5.64 1.35 -7.29
N SER A 72 6.69 2.16 -7.36
CA SER A 72 7.10 3.01 -6.26
C SER A 72 7.05 4.48 -6.66
N GLY A 73 6.48 5.31 -5.77
CA GLY A 73 6.34 6.76 -5.93
C GLY A 73 7.59 7.57 -5.60
N ILE A 74 8.77 6.94 -5.62
CA ILE A 74 10.04 7.53 -5.14
C ILE A 74 10.89 8.14 -6.26
N ARG A 75 10.32 8.39 -7.44
CA ARG A 75 11.06 8.93 -8.60
C ARG A 75 11.81 10.23 -8.28
N ALA A 76 11.27 11.07 -7.41
CA ALA A 76 11.93 12.30 -6.98
C ALA A 76 13.21 12.06 -6.16
N ALA A 77 13.29 10.94 -5.45
CA ALA A 77 14.46 10.55 -4.67
C ALA A 77 15.48 9.76 -5.50
N TYR A 78 15.03 9.04 -6.53
CA TYR A 78 15.86 8.24 -7.44
C TYR A 78 15.63 8.70 -8.88
N ALA A 79 16.30 9.79 -9.26
CA ALA A 79 16.17 10.42 -10.57
C ALA A 79 16.84 9.61 -11.70
N GLU A 80 17.79 8.74 -11.36
CA GLU A 80 18.57 7.94 -12.30
C GLU A 80 18.52 6.46 -11.89
N PRO A 81 17.52 5.68 -12.33
CA PRO A 81 17.43 4.26 -12.00
C PRO A 81 18.52 3.40 -12.67
N ASP A 82 19.27 3.96 -13.62
CA ASP A 82 20.31 3.29 -14.42
C ASP A 82 21.76 3.64 -13.99
N LYS A 83 21.97 4.39 -12.91
CA LYS A 83 23.32 4.73 -12.41
C LYS A 83 23.68 4.01 -11.11
#